data_AF-A0A2W4KGD1-F1
#
_entry.id   AF-A0A2W4KGD1-F1
#
_cell.length_a   1.000
_cell.length_b   1.000
_cell.length_c   1.000
_cell.angle_alpha   90.00
_cell.angle_beta   90.00
_cell.angle_gamma   90.00
#
_symmetry.space_group_name_H-M   'P 1'
#
loop_
_entity.id
_entity.type
_entity.pdbx_description
1 polymer ?
#
loop_
_entity_poly.entity_id
_entity_poly.type
_entity_poly.pdbx_seq_one_letter_code
_entity_poly.pdbx_strand_id
1 'polypeptide(L)'
;MSEAFTGIEDLGNVRSDVNQVTEEAVQRIQAQSKQAKQVAQQIKKDKAINTQLANFLTLLMRTIDNEELIQAMVATFFKTTNPKNQITYLRKDINTYVIVGFFVPFFPNEAESFHILGFYEQLGAKEAGSSLKLYLSYLGRISEVYHDNVPIDQDSLLNMIILIAQTRLFKGKSLPKSEEIRQEVLHALYGA
;
A
#
# COMPACT_ATOMS: atom_id res chain seq x y z
N MET A 1 3.74 1.30 73.17
CA MET A 1 3.51 0.26 72.16
C MET A 1 2.33 0.71 71.33
N SER A 2 2.62 1.33 70.19
CA SER A 2 1.65 2.06 69.38
C SER A 2 1.25 1.24 68.15
N GLU A 3 -0.06 1.22 67.87
CA GLU A 3 -0.74 1.48 66.60
C GLU A 3 0.15 1.75 65.36
N ALA A 4 -0.22 1.55 64.11
CA ALA A 4 -1.35 0.96 63.40
C ALA A 4 -0.95 1.01 61.90
N PHE A 5 -1.66 0.24 61.08
CA PHE A 5 -1.87 0.39 59.63
C PHE A 5 -1.20 1.57 58.89
N THR A 6 -0.42 1.24 57.86
CA THR A 6 -0.32 1.90 56.53
C THR A 6 0.32 0.86 55.59
N GLY A 7 0.07 0.78 54.29
CA GLY A 7 -0.63 1.60 53.31
C GLY A 7 -0.35 0.98 51.93
N ILE A 8 -1.28 1.15 51.01
CA ILE A 8 -1.27 0.69 49.62
C ILE A 8 -0.03 1.22 48.88
N GLU A 9 0.62 0.40 48.04
CA GLU A 9 1.29 0.83 46.79
C GLU A 9 1.80 -0.37 45.97
N ASP A 10 0.97 -0.88 45.06
CA ASP A 10 1.44 -1.68 43.92
C ASP A 10 0.80 -1.14 42.64
N LEU A 11 1.33 -0.02 42.17
CA LEU A 11 1.04 0.61 40.88
C LEU A 11 2.35 1.16 40.30
N GLY A 12 3.21 0.27 39.79
CA GLY A 12 4.57 0.66 39.40
C GLY A 12 5.12 0.20 38.05
N ASN A 13 4.51 -0.76 37.32
CA ASN A 13 5.20 -1.41 36.20
C ASN A 13 4.44 -1.41 34.85
N VAL A 14 4.09 -0.23 34.31
CA VAL A 14 3.54 -0.14 32.93
C VAL A 14 4.10 1.04 32.11
N ARG A 15 5.27 1.61 32.45
CA ARG A 15 5.74 2.84 31.76
C ARG A 15 7.06 2.74 30.98
N SER A 16 7.73 1.59 30.94
CA SER A 16 8.99 1.44 30.18
C SER A 16 8.84 0.86 28.77
N ASP A 17 7.88 -0.06 28.54
CA ASP A 17 7.76 -0.75 27.25
C ASP A 17 7.13 0.10 26.15
N VAL A 18 6.24 1.03 26.49
CA VAL A 18 5.52 1.85 25.49
C VAL A 18 6.49 2.82 24.78
N ASN A 19 7.51 3.34 25.48
CA ASN A 19 8.45 4.30 24.89
C ASN A 19 9.47 3.66 23.95
N GLN A 20 9.95 2.45 24.24
CA GLN A 20 10.89 1.73 23.35
C GLN A 20 10.21 1.24 22.06
N VAL A 21 8.97 0.75 22.16
CA VAL A 21 8.18 0.34 20.99
C VAL A 21 7.87 1.53 20.08
N THR A 22 7.72 2.74 20.66
CA THR A 22 7.47 3.97 19.90
C THR A 22 8.73 4.45 19.16
N GLU A 23 9.92 4.42 19.77
CA GLU A 23 11.16 4.83 19.11
C GLU A 23 11.60 3.89 17.99
N GLU A 24 11.46 2.57 18.18
CA GLU A 24 11.75 1.60 17.13
C GLU A 24 10.76 1.71 15.95
N ALA A 25 9.47 1.92 16.25
CA ALA A 25 8.46 2.15 15.21
C ALA A 25 8.77 3.44 14.44
N VAL A 26 9.09 4.53 15.14
CA VAL A 26 9.48 5.81 14.52
C VAL A 26 10.76 5.68 13.69
N GLN A 27 11.76 4.92 14.15
CA GLN A 27 12.99 4.67 13.38
C GLN A 27 12.71 3.81 12.14
N ARG A 28 11.84 2.79 12.22
CA ARG A 28 11.42 1.99 11.06
C ARG A 28 10.65 2.85 10.05
N ILE A 29 9.76 3.72 10.51
CA ILE A 29 9.01 4.67 9.67
C ILE A 29 9.95 5.64 8.95
N GLN A 30 10.94 6.20 9.66
CA GLN A 30 11.92 7.09 9.06
C GLN A 30 12.86 6.37 8.08
N ALA A 31 13.25 5.12 8.37
CA ALA A 31 14.04 4.30 7.45
C ALA A 31 13.26 3.94 6.17
N GLN A 32 11.98 3.59 6.31
CA GLN A 32 11.08 3.32 5.18
C GLN A 32 10.80 4.58 4.35
N SER A 33 10.63 5.74 5.00
CA SER A 33 10.49 7.03 4.33
C SER A 33 11.75 7.43 3.53
N LYS A 34 12.95 7.16 4.08
CA LYS A 34 14.22 7.35 3.35
C LYS A 34 14.35 6.38 2.16
N GLN A 35 13.89 5.14 2.31
CA GLN A 35 13.84 4.17 1.20
C GLN A 35 12.88 4.63 0.10
N ALA A 36 11.71 5.17 0.44
CA ALA A 36 10.78 5.74 -0.54
C ALA A 36 11.42 6.88 -1.36
N LYS A 37 12.26 7.72 -0.74
CA LYS A 37 13.03 8.76 -1.44
C LYS A 37 14.11 8.22 -2.38
N GLN A 38 14.71 7.07 -2.07
CA GLN A 38 15.65 6.40 -2.97
C GLN A 38 14.95 5.82 -4.19
N VAL A 39 13.75 5.27 -4.03
CA VAL A 39 13.01 4.73 -5.17
C VAL A 39 12.53 5.84 -6.12
N ALA A 40 12.24 7.04 -5.60
CA ALA A 40 11.97 8.22 -6.42
C ALA A 40 13.13 8.60 -7.38
N GLN A 41 14.39 8.22 -7.07
CA GLN A 41 15.55 8.49 -7.93
C GLN A 41 15.70 7.49 -9.09
N GLN A 42 15.05 6.32 -9.03
CA GLN A 42 15.24 5.19 -9.95
C GLN A 42 14.40 5.27 -11.24
N ILE A 43 13.39 6.16 -11.31
CA ILE A 43 12.37 6.26 -12.38
C ILE A 43 12.91 6.92 -13.69
N LYS A 44 14.14 6.61 -14.13
CA LYS A 44 14.90 7.48 -15.05
C LYS A 44 15.04 7.05 -16.53
N LYS A 45 14.18 6.20 -17.09
CA LYS A 45 14.38 5.66 -18.46
C LYS A 45 13.31 5.87 -19.55
N ASP A 46 12.27 6.67 -19.32
CA ASP A 46 11.51 7.32 -20.40
C ASP A 46 11.09 8.72 -19.94
N LYS A 47 11.98 9.70 -20.12
CA LYS A 47 12.07 10.85 -19.20
C LYS A 47 10.76 11.61 -19.00
N ALA A 48 9.94 11.80 -20.04
CA ALA A 48 8.70 12.56 -19.93
C ALA A 48 7.57 11.78 -19.25
N ILE A 49 7.26 10.58 -19.74
CA ILE A 49 6.20 9.73 -19.18
C ILE A 49 6.57 9.27 -17.77
N ASN A 50 7.84 8.92 -17.56
CA ASN A 50 8.34 8.62 -16.22
C ASN A 50 8.26 9.82 -15.28
N THR A 51 8.45 11.05 -15.78
CA THR A 51 8.28 12.25 -14.94
C THR A 51 6.81 12.42 -14.55
N GLN A 52 5.87 12.21 -15.47
CA GLN A 52 4.44 12.27 -15.19
C GLN A 52 4.02 11.22 -14.15
N LEU A 53 4.45 9.98 -14.34
CA LEU A 53 4.20 8.89 -13.39
C LEU A 53 4.89 9.11 -12.03
N ALA A 54 6.12 9.63 -12.01
CA ALA A 54 6.83 9.96 -10.78
C ALA A 54 6.18 11.12 -10.01
N ASN A 55 5.64 12.11 -10.73
CA ASN A 55 4.89 13.21 -10.11
C ASN A 55 3.60 12.69 -9.48
N PHE A 56 2.89 11.77 -10.15
CA PHE A 56 1.71 11.12 -9.57
C PHE A 56 2.07 10.24 -8.36
N LEU A 57 3.14 9.45 -8.42
CA LEU A 57 3.66 8.72 -7.25
C LEU A 57 3.99 9.68 -6.09
N THR A 58 4.58 10.83 -6.38
CA THR A 58 4.89 11.84 -5.36
C THR A 58 3.63 12.41 -4.73
N LEU A 59 2.57 12.65 -5.53
CA LEU A 59 1.25 12.99 -5.01
C LEU A 59 0.72 11.88 -4.09
N LEU A 60 0.72 10.62 -4.54
CA LEU A 60 0.25 9.49 -3.73
C LEU A 60 0.95 9.43 -2.38
N MET A 61 2.28 9.56 -2.35
CA MET A 61 3.06 9.57 -1.11
C MET A 61 2.74 10.75 -0.18
N ARG A 62 2.18 11.84 -0.70
CA ARG A 62 1.73 13.01 0.09
C ARG A 62 0.28 12.93 0.53
N THR A 63 -0.54 12.08 -0.11
CA THR A 63 -2.00 12.02 0.09
C THR A 63 -2.46 10.70 0.71
N ILE A 64 -1.60 9.68 0.73
CA ILE A 64 -1.80 8.46 1.50
C ILE A 64 -1.21 8.71 2.88
N ASP A 65 -2.06 9.06 3.84
CA ASP A 65 -1.66 9.22 5.24
C ASP A 65 -1.80 7.91 6.04
N ASN A 66 -2.25 6.82 5.40
CA ASN A 66 -2.38 5.51 6.03
C ASN A 66 -1.05 4.75 5.94
N GLU A 67 -0.39 4.60 7.09
CA GLU A 67 0.91 3.95 7.18
C GLU A 67 0.88 2.47 6.76
N GLU A 68 -0.16 1.73 7.15
CA GLU A 68 -0.32 0.31 6.79
C GLU A 68 -0.39 0.12 5.28
N LEU A 69 -1.10 1.02 4.57
CA LEU A 69 -1.18 1.00 3.12
C LEU A 69 0.16 1.32 2.45
N ILE A 70 0.94 2.26 3.01
CA ILE A 70 2.30 2.53 2.52
C ILE A 70 3.18 1.29 2.69
N GLN A 71 3.13 0.65 3.87
CA GLN A 71 3.90 -0.56 4.14
C GLN A 71 3.50 -1.70 3.20
N ALA A 72 2.21 -1.90 2.96
CA ALA A 72 1.68 -2.92 2.05
C ALA A 72 2.11 -2.66 0.59
N MET A 73 2.11 -1.41 0.14
CA MET A 73 2.60 -1.03 -1.18
C MET A 73 4.09 -1.32 -1.34
N VAL A 74 4.91 -1.00 -0.33
CA VAL A 74 6.35 -1.32 -0.31
C VAL A 74 6.58 -2.83 -0.34
N ALA A 75 5.84 -3.59 0.47
CA ALA A 75 5.94 -5.05 0.51
C ALA A 75 5.59 -5.68 -0.85
N THR A 76 4.53 -5.18 -1.50
CA THR A 76 4.00 -5.75 -2.74
C THR A 76 4.91 -5.45 -3.95
N PHE A 77 5.31 -4.20 -4.12
CA PHE A 77 5.95 -3.76 -5.37
C PHE A 77 7.45 -3.51 -5.28
N PHE A 78 7.99 -3.28 -4.09
CA PHE A 78 9.38 -2.85 -3.93
C PHE A 78 10.25 -3.92 -3.32
N LYS A 79 9.65 -4.95 -2.72
CA LYS A 79 10.33 -6.13 -2.22
C LYS A 79 10.04 -7.32 -3.12
N THR A 80 10.99 -8.24 -3.18
CA THR A 80 10.73 -9.58 -3.69
C THR A 80 11.57 -10.55 -2.89
N THR A 81 11.04 -11.74 -2.66
CA THR A 81 11.70 -12.79 -1.88
C THR A 81 12.13 -13.86 -2.85
N ASN A 82 13.42 -14.20 -2.85
CA ASN A 82 13.90 -15.29 -3.70
C ASN A 82 13.40 -16.62 -3.12
N PRO A 83 12.61 -17.40 -3.87
CA PRO A 83 11.98 -18.63 -3.36
C PRO A 83 13.01 -19.70 -2.98
N LYS A 84 14.24 -19.63 -3.52
CA LYS A 84 15.29 -20.63 -3.27
C LYS A 84 16.00 -20.45 -1.94
N ASN A 85 16.15 -19.21 -1.45
CA ASN A 85 16.94 -18.91 -0.26
C ASN A 85 16.20 -18.07 0.79
N GLN A 86 14.92 -17.72 0.53
CA GLN A 86 14.06 -16.94 1.43
C GLN A 86 14.63 -15.56 1.80
N ILE A 87 15.57 -15.03 1.00
CA ILE A 87 16.11 -13.69 1.22
C ILE A 87 15.23 -12.68 0.50
N THR A 88 14.71 -11.70 1.24
CA THR A 88 14.00 -10.55 0.69
C THR A 88 14.97 -9.46 0.27
N TYR A 89 14.86 -9.00 -0.97
CA TYR A 89 15.66 -7.89 -1.51
C TYR A 89 14.76 -6.82 -2.11
N LEU A 90 15.31 -5.61 -2.20
CA LEU A 90 14.67 -4.50 -2.90
C LEU A 90 14.77 -4.70 -4.41
N ARG A 91 13.67 -4.49 -5.11
CA ARG A 91 13.64 -4.55 -6.58
C ARG A 91 14.45 -3.39 -7.15
N LYS A 92 15.34 -3.69 -8.10
CA LYS A 92 16.13 -2.66 -8.80
C LYS A 92 15.30 -1.87 -9.81
N ASP A 93 14.33 -2.54 -10.43
CA ASP A 93 13.43 -1.95 -11.40
C ASP A 93 12.00 -2.28 -10.98
N ILE A 94 11.15 -1.26 -10.93
CA ILE A 94 9.73 -1.36 -10.58
C ILE A 94 8.89 -0.94 -11.78
N ASN A 95 7.81 -1.68 -12.03
CA ASN A 95 6.86 -1.27 -13.05
C ASN A 95 5.95 -0.17 -12.49
N THR A 96 6.33 1.08 -12.76
CA THR A 96 5.63 2.25 -12.23
C THR A 96 4.20 2.36 -12.79
N TYR A 97 3.93 1.86 -14.00
CA TYR A 97 2.57 1.83 -14.56
C TYR A 97 1.64 0.97 -13.71
N VAL A 98 2.11 -0.18 -13.24
CA VAL A 98 1.32 -1.05 -12.35
C VAL A 98 1.01 -0.31 -11.05
N ILE A 99 2.04 0.20 -10.37
CA ILE A 99 1.87 0.85 -9.06
C ILE A 99 0.90 2.02 -9.16
N VAL A 100 1.11 2.90 -10.16
CA VAL A 100 0.24 4.06 -10.39
C VAL A 100 -1.18 3.61 -10.72
N GLY A 101 -1.32 2.61 -11.60
CA GLY A 101 -2.62 2.06 -12.02
C GLY A 101 -3.50 1.64 -10.84
N PHE A 102 -2.94 1.06 -9.78
CA PHE A 102 -3.72 0.68 -8.60
C PHE A 102 -4.46 1.85 -7.94
N PHE A 103 -3.98 3.08 -8.13
CA PHE A 103 -4.52 4.27 -7.46
C PHE A 103 -5.23 5.25 -8.39
N VAL A 104 -5.02 5.20 -9.71
CA VAL A 104 -5.67 6.10 -10.67
C VAL A 104 -7.20 6.21 -10.48
N PRO A 105 -7.96 5.13 -10.23
CA PRO A 105 -9.41 5.22 -10.04
C PRO A 105 -9.85 6.13 -8.88
N PHE A 106 -8.96 6.41 -7.93
CA PHE A 106 -9.26 7.21 -6.74
C PHE A 106 -8.74 8.65 -6.84
N PHE A 107 -8.00 8.97 -7.90
CA PHE A 107 -7.44 10.29 -8.18
C PHE A 107 -7.59 10.66 -9.67
N PRO A 108 -8.82 10.59 -10.24
CA PRO A 108 -9.01 10.78 -11.67
C PRO A 108 -8.63 12.19 -12.15
N ASN A 109 -8.92 13.22 -11.33
CA ASN A 109 -8.63 14.61 -11.66
C ASN A 109 -7.12 14.87 -11.66
N GLU A 110 -6.40 14.31 -10.70
CA GLU A 110 -4.96 14.44 -10.62
C GLU A 110 -4.28 13.61 -11.72
N ALA A 111 -4.78 12.41 -12.01
CA ALA A 111 -4.31 11.59 -13.12
C ALA A 111 -4.48 12.32 -14.48
N GLU A 112 -5.59 13.04 -14.66
CA GLU A 112 -5.82 13.88 -15.84
C GLU A 112 -4.86 15.07 -15.87
N SER A 113 -4.66 15.75 -14.73
CA SER A 113 -3.74 16.90 -14.59
C SER A 113 -2.27 16.52 -14.85
N PHE A 114 -1.87 15.30 -14.50
CA PHE A 114 -0.55 14.76 -14.81
C PHE A 114 -0.46 14.11 -16.19
N HIS A 115 -1.54 14.14 -16.99
CA HIS A 115 -1.64 13.55 -18.32
C HIS A 115 -1.39 12.04 -18.37
N ILE A 116 -1.69 11.33 -17.29
CA ILE A 116 -1.52 9.88 -17.20
C ILE A 116 -2.85 9.11 -17.34
N LEU A 117 -4.00 9.79 -17.20
CA LEU A 117 -5.31 9.14 -17.23
C LEU A 117 -5.54 8.34 -18.52
N GLY A 118 -5.09 8.85 -19.67
CA GLY A 118 -5.25 8.18 -20.97
C GLY A 118 -4.61 6.77 -21.04
N PHE A 119 -3.59 6.49 -20.21
CA PHE A 119 -3.00 5.15 -20.11
C PHE A 119 -3.97 4.14 -19.50
N TYR A 120 -4.83 4.59 -18.59
CA TYR A 120 -5.69 3.71 -17.80
C TYR A 120 -7.17 3.82 -18.16
N GLU A 121 -7.57 4.85 -18.90
CA GLU A 121 -8.96 5.10 -19.27
C GLU A 121 -9.55 3.94 -20.06
N GLN A 122 -8.81 3.42 -21.06
CA GLN A 122 -9.24 2.27 -21.85
C GLN A 122 -9.38 0.98 -21.02
N LEU A 123 -8.73 0.93 -19.85
CA LEU A 123 -8.84 -0.19 -18.93
C LEU A 123 -10.08 -0.08 -18.01
N GLY A 124 -10.78 1.07 -18.01
CA GLY A 124 -11.95 1.33 -17.16
C GLY A 124 -11.62 2.03 -15.84
N ALA A 125 -10.54 2.81 -15.80
CA ALA A 125 -10.10 3.48 -14.57
C ALA A 125 -11.16 4.44 -13.98
N LYS A 126 -11.97 5.09 -14.82
CA LYS A 126 -12.97 6.07 -14.37
C LYS A 126 -14.09 5.42 -13.55
N GLU A 127 -14.49 4.21 -13.91
CA GLU A 127 -15.59 3.48 -13.27
C GLU A 127 -15.09 2.58 -12.13
N ALA A 128 -13.82 2.19 -12.16
CA ALA A 128 -13.23 1.25 -11.21
C ALA A 128 -13.33 1.68 -9.74
N GLY A 129 -13.35 2.99 -9.45
CA GLY A 129 -13.48 3.52 -8.10
C GLY A 129 -14.89 3.39 -7.47
N SER A 130 -15.88 2.88 -8.21
CA SER A 130 -17.27 2.85 -7.75
C SER A 130 -17.67 1.60 -6.95
N SER A 131 -16.99 0.46 -7.16
CA SER A 131 -17.26 -0.80 -6.45
C SER A 131 -16.05 -1.73 -6.45
N LEU A 132 -16.01 -2.65 -5.48
CA LEU A 132 -14.92 -3.64 -5.38
C LEU A 132 -14.85 -4.53 -6.63
N LYS A 133 -15.99 -5.02 -7.12
CA LYS A 133 -16.05 -5.81 -8.36
C LYS A 133 -15.42 -5.09 -9.56
N LEU A 134 -15.78 -3.82 -9.79
CA LEU A 134 -15.24 -3.04 -10.91
C LEU A 134 -13.75 -2.75 -10.71
N TYR A 135 -13.33 -2.47 -9.47
CA TYR A 135 -11.93 -2.31 -9.13
C TYR A 135 -11.10 -3.57 -9.43
N LEU A 136 -11.56 -4.75 -8.99
CA LEU A 136 -10.86 -6.01 -9.23
C LEU A 136 -10.80 -6.38 -10.71
N SER A 137 -11.88 -6.16 -11.46
CA SER A 137 -11.86 -6.34 -12.92
C SER A 137 -10.86 -5.41 -13.61
N TYR A 138 -10.76 -4.17 -13.15
CA TYR A 138 -9.78 -3.20 -13.63
C TYR A 138 -8.34 -3.62 -13.29
N LEU A 139 -8.07 -4.11 -12.08
CA LEU A 139 -6.76 -4.62 -11.70
C LEU A 139 -6.33 -5.81 -12.57
N GLY A 140 -7.28 -6.69 -12.94
CA GLY A 140 -7.02 -7.77 -13.91
C GLY A 140 -6.57 -7.24 -15.27
N ARG A 141 -7.20 -6.17 -15.77
CA ARG A 141 -6.78 -5.53 -17.03
C ARG A 141 -5.41 -4.84 -16.91
N ILE A 142 -5.10 -4.25 -15.75
CA ILE A 142 -3.75 -3.71 -15.49
C ILE A 142 -2.71 -4.82 -15.57
N SER A 143 -2.95 -5.97 -14.93
CA SER A 143 -1.97 -7.05 -14.90
C SER A 143 -1.74 -7.65 -16.29
N GLU A 144 -2.76 -7.68 -17.14
CA GLU A 144 -2.63 -8.11 -18.55
C GLU A 144 -1.80 -7.11 -19.39
N VAL A 145 -2.08 -5.81 -19.27
CA VAL A 145 -1.47 -4.78 -20.14
C VAL A 145 -0.09 -4.34 -19.66
N TYR A 146 0.07 -4.12 -18.36
CA TYR A 146 1.28 -3.59 -17.74
C TYR A 146 2.03 -4.63 -16.93
N HIS A 147 1.89 -5.93 -17.22
CA HIS A 147 2.50 -7.03 -16.46
C HIS A 147 3.89 -6.71 -15.86
N ASP A 148 4.06 -7.05 -14.58
CA ASP A 148 5.38 -7.02 -13.95
C ASP A 148 6.06 -8.38 -14.18
N ASN A 149 7.29 -8.36 -14.68
CA ASN A 149 8.08 -9.59 -14.92
C ASN A 149 8.65 -10.19 -13.63
N VAL A 150 8.41 -9.55 -12.48
CA VAL A 150 8.84 -10.02 -11.18
C VAL A 150 7.66 -10.64 -10.43
N PRO A 151 7.80 -11.89 -9.91
CA PRO A 151 6.79 -12.51 -9.08
C PRO A 151 6.38 -11.61 -7.90
N ILE A 152 5.07 -11.41 -7.76
CA ILE A 152 4.47 -10.70 -6.64
C ILE A 152 4.00 -11.73 -5.62
N ASP A 153 4.31 -11.49 -4.35
CA ASP A 153 3.81 -12.30 -3.25
C ASP A 153 2.29 -12.13 -3.11
N GLN A 154 1.57 -13.25 -3.11
CA GLN A 154 0.10 -13.27 -3.14
C GLN A 154 -0.51 -12.64 -1.89
N ASP A 155 0.03 -12.96 -0.71
CA ASP A 155 -0.49 -12.44 0.56
C ASP A 155 -0.25 -10.93 0.68
N SER A 156 0.91 -10.45 0.24
CA SER A 156 1.23 -9.02 0.17
C SER A 156 0.27 -8.28 -0.76
N LEU A 157 0.02 -8.83 -1.96
CA LEU A 157 -0.91 -8.24 -2.93
C LEU A 157 -2.34 -8.20 -2.39
N LEU A 158 -2.80 -9.31 -1.81
CA LEU A 158 -4.14 -9.43 -1.22
C LEU A 158 -4.34 -8.41 -0.10
N ASN A 159 -3.38 -8.32 0.82
CA ASN A 159 -3.42 -7.36 1.92
C ASN A 159 -3.49 -5.92 1.40
N MET A 160 -2.68 -5.59 0.39
CA MET A 160 -2.70 -4.26 -0.21
C MET A 160 -4.04 -3.92 -0.86
N ILE A 161 -4.65 -4.84 -1.62
CA ILE A 161 -5.97 -4.63 -2.24
C ILE A 161 -7.04 -4.39 -1.17
N ILE A 162 -7.02 -5.17 -0.09
CA ILE A 162 -7.96 -5.00 1.04
C ILE A 162 -7.81 -3.60 1.67
N LEU A 163 -6.57 -3.18 1.95
CA LEU A 163 -6.29 -1.87 2.53
C LEU A 163 -6.73 -0.73 1.60
N ILE A 164 -6.52 -0.85 0.29
CA ILE A 164 -7.01 0.14 -0.69
C ILE A 164 -8.54 0.19 -0.66
N ALA A 165 -9.20 -0.97 -0.68
CA ALA A 165 -10.66 -1.03 -0.63
C ALA A 165 -11.22 -0.38 0.63
N GLN A 166 -10.65 -0.67 1.80
CA GLN A 166 -11.08 -0.08 3.08
C GLN A 166 -10.86 1.43 3.11
N THR A 167 -9.69 1.91 2.67
CA THR A 167 -9.31 3.32 2.78
C THR A 167 -9.91 4.21 1.69
N ARG A 168 -10.31 3.64 0.53
CA ARG A 168 -10.76 4.40 -0.63
C ARG A 168 -12.17 4.02 -1.12
N LEU A 169 -12.51 2.73 -1.25
CA LEU A 169 -13.83 2.30 -1.74
C LEU A 169 -14.93 2.38 -0.67
N PHE A 170 -14.57 2.06 0.58
CA PHE A 170 -15.48 2.01 1.72
C PHE A 170 -15.32 3.20 2.68
N LYS A 171 -14.55 4.21 2.31
CA LYS A 171 -14.35 5.41 3.13
C LYS A 171 -15.70 6.04 3.50
N GLY A 172 -15.96 6.16 4.81
CA GLY A 172 -17.21 6.75 5.32
C GLY A 172 -18.45 5.86 5.22
N LYS A 173 -18.30 4.58 4.85
CA LYS A 173 -19.37 3.57 4.85
C LYS A 173 -19.19 2.62 6.04
N SER A 174 -20.21 1.82 6.36
CA SER A 174 -20.02 0.67 7.26
C SER A 174 -18.99 -0.26 6.63
N LEU A 175 -17.83 -0.37 7.27
CA LEU A 175 -16.75 -1.23 6.80
C LEU A 175 -17.23 -2.68 6.80
N PRO A 176 -17.22 -3.37 5.65
CA PRO A 176 -17.36 -4.82 5.64
C PRO A 176 -16.25 -5.41 6.51
N LYS A 177 -16.50 -6.57 7.12
CA LYS A 177 -15.43 -7.23 7.89
C LYS A 177 -14.27 -7.51 6.94
N SER A 178 -13.02 -7.32 7.39
CA SER A 178 -11.83 -7.56 6.57
C SER A 178 -11.83 -8.95 5.91
N GLU A 179 -12.38 -9.95 6.60
CA GLU A 179 -12.52 -11.31 6.08
C GLU A 179 -13.53 -11.41 4.91
N GLU A 180 -14.61 -10.62 4.91
CA GLU A 180 -15.59 -10.60 3.80
C GLU A 180 -14.96 -10.02 2.53
N ILE A 181 -14.21 -8.92 2.66
CA ILE A 181 -13.45 -8.33 1.55
C ILE A 181 -12.40 -9.34 1.06
N ARG A 182 -11.69 -10.00 1.99
CA ARG A 182 -10.68 -10.99 1.65
C ARG A 182 -11.26 -12.15 0.84
N GLN A 183 -12.39 -12.71 1.24
CA GLN A 183 -13.04 -13.79 0.50
C GLN A 183 -13.51 -13.35 -0.89
N GLU A 184 -14.07 -12.14 -1.02
CA GLU A 184 -14.48 -11.60 -2.31
C GLU A 184 -13.29 -11.38 -3.25
N VAL A 185 -12.18 -10.83 -2.73
CA VAL A 185 -10.93 -10.64 -3.50
C VAL A 185 -10.33 -11.98 -3.90
N LEU A 186 -10.27 -12.95 -2.98
CA LEU A 186 -9.75 -14.29 -3.28
C LEU A 186 -10.60 -15.00 -4.34
N HIS A 187 -11.93 -14.93 -4.22
CA HIS A 187 -12.83 -15.52 -5.21
C HIS A 187 -12.67 -14.85 -6.58
N ALA A 188 -12.55 -13.52 -6.64
CA ALA A 188 -12.39 -12.80 -7.90
C ALA A 188 -11.02 -13.04 -8.56
N LEU A 189 -9.95 -13.23 -7.77
CA LEU A 189 -8.59 -13.42 -8.30
C LEU A 189 -8.22 -14.89 -8.55
N TYR A 190 -8.79 -15.83 -7.79
CA TYR A 190 -8.38 -17.23 -7.76
C TYR A 190 -9.53 -18.24 -7.80
N GLY A 191 -10.79 -17.79 -7.75
CA GLY A 191 -11.97 -18.65 -7.86
C GLY A 191 -12.26 -19.02 -9.31
N ALA A 192 -11.46 -19.94 -9.85
CA ALA A 192 -11.77 -20.69 -11.06
C ALA A 192 -12.34 -22.08 -10.69
#